data_AF-A0A1D6K626-F1
#
_entry.id   AF-A0A1D6K626-F1
#
_cell.length_a   1.000
_cell.length_b   1.000
_cell.length_c   1.000
_cell.angle_alpha   90.00
_cell.angle_beta   90.00
_cell.angle_gamma   90.00
#
_symmetry.space_group_name_H-M   'P 1'
#
loop_
_entity.id
_entity.type
_entity.pdbx_description
1 polymer ?
#
loop_
_entity_poly.entity_id
_entity_poly.type
_entity_poly.pdbx_seq_one_letter_code
_entity_poly.pdbx_strand_id
1 'polypeptide(L)'
;MTSPGGVFSAALVAEDFPWVDMEEEMGMAPDMYREVFDLAQRGTRAFRDRLFDEAISCYTKAQNLRPDPIILGNRSLTFCRLSQLLRERSAADSEYQPLNGLDPTTHAELALKDAEKILSINSNSPRPYILKAYALFLMEHYHEARETLLAGLQVDPLSHVLQTCLNDLDRNTNIAAGARRARLARIDDFECTLCFKLLYEPVTTPCGHSFCRSCLHQSMDHGNKCPMCRTVLFIGPRTCPISVTLSNIIQRNFPEEYAERRSEHETMTYAGVDLMPLFVMDVVLPSQKMALNIFEPRYRLMVRRIMEGNHRMGMVAIDSATGTVADCGCEVEISECEPLPDGRFYLEVEGTRRFRIVRSWDQDGYRVAEVEWLKDIPLPEGSQGRREVKSSYLSHAFL
;
A
#
# COMPACT_ATOMS: atom_id res chain seq x y z
N MET A 1 -9.69 23.56 -3.87
CA MET A 1 -8.58 23.29 -4.81
C MET A 1 -9.19 23.00 -6.17
N THR A 2 -8.73 23.64 -7.25
CA THR A 2 -9.20 23.36 -8.62
C THR A 2 -8.88 21.90 -8.97
N SER A 3 -9.80 21.17 -9.61
CA SER A 3 -9.53 19.78 -10.03
C SER A 3 -8.32 19.71 -10.97
N PRO A 4 -7.54 18.61 -10.96
CA PRO A 4 -6.45 18.40 -11.92
C PRO A 4 -6.99 18.54 -13.36
N GLY A 5 -6.46 19.47 -14.15
CA GLY A 5 -6.94 19.76 -15.51
C GLY A 5 -8.05 20.84 -15.60
N GLY A 6 -8.48 21.40 -14.47
CA GLY A 6 -9.47 22.50 -14.42
C GLY A 6 -9.02 23.77 -15.16
N VAL A 7 -7.71 24.00 -15.30
CA VAL A 7 -7.16 25.15 -16.04
C VAL A 7 -7.30 24.97 -17.55
N PHE A 8 -6.96 23.79 -18.09
CA PHE A 8 -7.24 23.47 -19.50
C PHE A 8 -8.73 23.55 -19.81
N SER A 9 -9.55 23.16 -18.84
CA SER A 9 -10.98 23.32 -18.93
C SER A 9 -11.41 24.79 -19.02
N ALA A 10 -11.02 25.63 -18.08
CA ALA A 10 -11.40 27.06 -18.14
C ALA A 10 -10.84 27.79 -19.39
N ALA A 11 -9.72 27.32 -19.93
CA ALA A 11 -9.03 27.92 -21.06
C ALA A 11 -9.73 27.75 -22.43
N LEU A 12 -10.56 26.72 -22.60
CA LEU A 12 -11.09 26.34 -23.91
C LEU A 12 -12.63 26.35 -23.94
N VAL A 13 -13.16 27.12 -24.89
CA VAL A 13 -14.57 27.16 -25.27
C VAL A 13 -14.75 26.67 -26.71
N ALA A 14 -15.95 26.18 -27.04
CA ALA A 14 -16.31 25.87 -28.42
C ALA A 14 -16.34 27.16 -29.24
N GLU A 15 -15.69 27.14 -30.41
CA GLU A 15 -15.70 28.24 -31.38
C GLU A 15 -16.96 28.18 -32.24
N ASP A 16 -17.53 29.33 -32.56
CA ASP A 16 -18.67 29.39 -33.46
C ASP A 16 -18.18 29.19 -34.91
N PHE A 17 -18.81 28.26 -35.63
CA PHE A 17 -18.55 28.08 -37.05
C PHE A 17 -19.15 29.26 -37.83
N PRO A 18 -18.38 29.96 -38.68
CA PRO A 18 -18.83 31.19 -39.32
C PRO A 18 -19.94 30.92 -40.34
N TRP A 19 -20.87 31.86 -40.49
CA TRP A 19 -21.77 31.92 -41.65
C TRP A 19 -21.11 32.75 -42.76
N VAL A 20 -21.34 32.34 -44.00
CA VAL A 20 -20.78 33.00 -45.19
C VAL A 20 -21.94 33.27 -46.15
N ASP A 21 -22.05 34.52 -46.62
CA ASP A 21 -23.15 34.94 -47.51
C ASP A 21 -22.83 34.72 -49.00
N MET A 22 -21.54 34.68 -49.36
CA MET A 22 -21.07 34.53 -50.74
C MET A 22 -20.89 33.05 -51.11
N GLU A 23 -21.59 32.56 -52.14
CA GLU A 23 -21.50 31.15 -52.57
C GLU A 23 -20.07 30.73 -52.95
N GLU A 24 -19.28 31.65 -53.51
CA GLU A 24 -17.89 31.44 -53.90
C GLU A 24 -16.98 31.12 -52.69
N GLU A 25 -17.29 31.70 -51.53
CA GLU A 25 -16.56 31.48 -50.27
C GLU A 25 -17.04 30.23 -49.52
N MET A 26 -18.24 29.73 -49.84
CA MET A 26 -18.77 28.49 -49.23
C MET A 26 -17.96 27.26 -49.65
N GLY A 27 -17.30 27.27 -50.81
CA GLY A 27 -16.48 26.15 -51.28
C GLY A 27 -17.25 24.83 -51.48
N MET A 28 -18.58 24.87 -51.43
CA MET A 28 -19.52 23.77 -51.62
C MET A 28 -20.91 24.31 -51.94
N ALA A 29 -21.86 23.43 -52.29
CA ALA A 29 -23.24 23.84 -52.58
C ALA A 29 -23.91 24.54 -51.37
N PRO A 30 -24.68 25.62 -51.57
CA PRO A 30 -25.28 26.39 -50.46
C PRO A 30 -26.13 25.56 -49.50
N ASP A 31 -26.90 24.61 -50.01
CA ASP A 31 -27.73 23.72 -49.17
C ASP A 31 -26.87 22.82 -48.27
N MET A 32 -25.77 22.29 -48.80
CA MET A 32 -24.83 21.48 -48.02
C MET A 32 -24.06 22.33 -47.00
N TYR A 33 -23.70 23.56 -47.35
CA TYR A 33 -23.06 24.48 -46.43
C TYR A 33 -23.99 24.85 -45.26
N ARG A 34 -25.27 25.10 -45.55
CA ARG A 34 -26.30 25.31 -44.53
C ARG A 34 -26.43 24.11 -43.61
N GLU A 35 -26.41 22.89 -44.14
CA GLU A 35 -26.43 21.67 -43.33
C GLU A 35 -25.21 21.56 -42.40
N VAL A 36 -24.00 21.84 -42.91
CA VAL A 36 -22.77 21.86 -42.11
C VAL A 36 -22.87 22.91 -40.99
N PHE A 37 -23.35 24.12 -41.33
CA PHE A 37 -23.54 25.21 -40.37
C PHE A 37 -24.54 24.82 -39.26
N ASP A 38 -25.70 24.26 -39.63
CA ASP A 38 -26.73 23.84 -38.68
C ASP A 38 -26.21 22.72 -37.75
N LEU A 39 -25.47 21.75 -38.29
CA LEU A 39 -24.84 20.70 -37.49
C LEU A 39 -23.79 21.27 -36.53
N ALA A 40 -22.95 22.21 -36.98
CA ALA A 40 -21.96 22.85 -36.13
C ALA A 40 -22.62 23.67 -35.00
N GLN A 41 -23.68 24.43 -35.31
CA GLN A 41 -24.46 25.19 -34.32
C GLN A 41 -25.13 24.28 -33.29
N ARG A 42 -25.73 23.17 -33.73
CA ARG A 42 -26.32 22.16 -32.84
C ARG A 42 -25.26 21.51 -31.95
N GLY A 43 -24.10 21.17 -32.51
CA GLY A 43 -22.97 20.63 -31.75
C GLY A 43 -22.51 21.59 -30.66
N THR A 44 -22.38 22.88 -30.97
CA THR A 44 -21.98 23.91 -30.02
C THR A 44 -23.02 24.14 -28.93
N ARG A 45 -24.31 24.08 -29.27
CA ARG A 45 -25.39 24.12 -28.27
C ARG A 45 -25.34 22.92 -27.34
N ALA A 46 -25.29 21.70 -27.89
CA ALA A 46 -25.18 20.47 -27.12
C ALA A 46 -23.94 20.46 -26.21
N PHE A 47 -22.81 20.99 -26.68
CA PHE A 47 -21.61 21.16 -25.88
C PHE A 47 -21.83 22.07 -24.66
N ARG A 48 -22.49 23.22 -24.86
CA ARG A 48 -22.84 24.16 -23.77
C ARG A 48 -23.79 23.51 -22.76
N ASP A 49 -24.72 22.69 -23.24
CA ASP A 49 -25.69 21.94 -22.43
C ASP A 49 -25.10 20.68 -21.78
N ARG A 50 -23.79 20.41 -21.95
CA ARG A 50 -23.06 19.23 -21.47
C ARG A 50 -23.56 17.89 -22.04
N LEU A 51 -24.26 17.92 -23.18
CA LEU A 51 -24.67 16.75 -23.94
C LEU A 51 -23.54 16.34 -24.91
N PHE A 52 -22.43 15.85 -24.35
CA PHE A 52 -21.19 15.62 -25.11
C PHE A 52 -21.33 14.58 -26.23
N ASP A 53 -22.10 13.51 -26.03
CA ASP A 53 -22.32 12.49 -27.06
C ASP A 53 -23.07 13.05 -28.28
N GLU A 54 -24.09 13.90 -28.03
CA GLU A 54 -24.81 14.58 -29.10
C GLU A 54 -23.91 15.57 -29.83
N ALA A 55 -23.08 16.32 -29.09
CA ALA A 55 -22.12 17.24 -29.66
C ALA A 55 -21.11 16.52 -30.57
N ILE A 56 -20.52 15.41 -30.12
CA ILE A 56 -19.60 14.57 -30.89
C ILE A 56 -20.28 14.05 -32.16
N SER A 57 -21.53 13.59 -32.07
CA SER A 57 -22.31 13.12 -33.21
C SER A 57 -22.51 14.23 -34.26
N CYS A 58 -22.90 15.43 -33.81
CA CYS A 58 -23.12 16.58 -34.69
C CYS A 58 -21.82 17.01 -35.38
N TYR A 59 -20.73 17.17 -34.62
CA TYR A 59 -19.43 17.54 -35.20
C TYR A 59 -18.89 16.48 -36.15
N THR A 60 -19.08 15.19 -35.86
CA THR A 60 -18.65 14.11 -36.75
C THR A 60 -19.41 14.10 -38.07
N LYS A 61 -20.74 14.32 -38.03
CA LYS A 61 -21.54 14.47 -39.24
C LYS A 61 -21.09 15.68 -40.06
N ALA A 62 -20.88 16.82 -39.41
CA ALA A 62 -20.41 18.03 -40.08
C ALA A 62 -19.03 17.83 -40.72
N GLN A 63 -18.09 17.18 -40.01
CA GLN A 63 -16.75 16.88 -40.51
C GLN A 63 -16.74 15.92 -41.70
N ASN A 64 -17.70 15.00 -41.77
CA ASN A 64 -17.88 14.08 -42.89
C ASN A 64 -18.40 14.79 -44.15
N LEU A 65 -19.23 15.83 -43.98
CA LEU A 65 -19.72 16.66 -45.08
C LEU A 65 -18.64 17.63 -45.57
N ARG A 66 -17.95 18.30 -44.64
CA ARG A 66 -16.85 19.22 -44.93
C ARG A 66 -15.80 19.15 -43.82
N PRO A 67 -14.58 18.65 -44.12
CA PRO A 67 -13.49 18.72 -43.17
C PRO A 67 -13.11 20.18 -42.87
N ASP A 68 -13.26 20.59 -41.62
CA ASP A 68 -12.97 21.96 -41.19
C ASP A 68 -12.16 21.99 -39.86
N PRO A 69 -11.12 22.83 -39.73
CA PRO A 69 -10.32 22.91 -38.50
C PRO A 69 -11.09 23.37 -37.26
N ILE A 70 -12.10 24.24 -37.40
CA ILE A 70 -12.91 24.75 -36.28
C ILE A 70 -13.80 23.64 -35.74
N ILE A 71 -14.51 22.95 -36.64
CA ILE A 71 -15.38 21.82 -36.30
C ILE A 71 -14.55 20.71 -35.65
N LEU A 72 -13.38 20.40 -36.22
CA LEU A 72 -12.46 19.41 -35.69
C LEU A 72 -11.91 19.81 -34.31
N GLY A 73 -11.61 21.09 -34.10
CA GLY A 73 -11.14 21.63 -32.82
C GLY A 73 -12.20 21.55 -31.73
N ASN A 74 -13.45 21.87 -32.08
CA ASN A 74 -14.58 21.70 -31.18
C ASN A 74 -14.80 20.23 -30.83
N ARG A 75 -14.70 19.32 -31.80
CA ARG A 75 -14.78 17.88 -31.55
C ARG A 75 -13.67 17.39 -30.62
N SER A 76 -12.42 17.80 -30.86
CA SER A 76 -11.29 17.51 -29.96
C SER A 76 -11.57 17.96 -28.53
N LEU A 77 -12.05 19.20 -28.36
CA LEU A 77 -12.44 19.74 -27.06
C LEU A 77 -13.57 18.93 -26.39
N THR A 78 -14.58 18.50 -27.16
CA THR A 78 -15.69 17.69 -26.63
C THR A 78 -15.21 16.34 -26.09
N PHE A 79 -14.25 15.71 -26.77
CA PHE A 79 -13.65 14.47 -26.30
C PHE A 79 -12.84 14.67 -25.02
N CYS A 80 -12.04 15.74 -24.91
CA CYS A 80 -11.33 16.06 -23.66
C CYS A 80 -12.30 16.31 -22.49
N ARG A 81 -13.39 17.03 -22.75
CA ARG A 81 -14.45 17.32 -21.76
C ARG A 81 -15.15 16.07 -21.25
N LEU A 82 -15.51 15.17 -22.17
CA LEU A 82 -16.14 13.91 -21.82
C LEU A 82 -15.16 13.03 -21.03
N SER A 83 -13.90 12.93 -21.45
CA SER A 83 -12.86 12.21 -20.72
C SER A 83 -12.69 12.73 -19.28
N GLN A 84 -12.63 14.05 -19.10
CA GLN A 84 -12.53 14.65 -17.76
C GLN A 84 -13.78 14.36 -16.93
N LEU A 85 -14.98 14.53 -17.48
CA LEU A 85 -16.24 14.26 -16.79
C LEU A 85 -16.30 12.81 -16.26
N LEU A 86 -15.90 11.85 -17.10
CA LEU A 86 -15.90 10.44 -16.72
C LEU A 86 -14.87 10.12 -15.62
N ARG A 87 -13.72 10.82 -15.60
CA ARG A 87 -12.68 10.68 -14.57
C ARG A 87 -13.07 11.31 -13.22
N GLU A 88 -13.88 12.36 -13.25
CA GLU A 88 -14.33 13.09 -12.06
C GLU A 88 -15.61 12.50 -11.43
N ARG A 89 -16.17 11.40 -11.98
CA ARG A 89 -17.34 10.73 -11.40
C ARG A 89 -17.05 10.20 -10.00
N SER A 90 -18.02 10.35 -9.10
CA SER A 90 -17.93 9.76 -7.77
C SER A 90 -18.12 8.24 -7.81
N ALA A 91 -17.65 7.54 -6.77
CA ALA A 91 -17.90 6.11 -6.61
C ALA A 91 -19.41 5.82 -6.55
N ALA A 92 -20.18 6.63 -5.82
CA ALA A 92 -21.64 6.49 -5.70
C ALA A 92 -22.37 6.60 -7.05
N ASP A 93 -21.97 7.55 -7.91
CA ASP A 93 -22.56 7.70 -9.25
C ASP A 93 -22.21 6.52 -10.17
N SER A 94 -21.07 5.87 -9.93
CA SER A 94 -20.60 4.73 -10.73
C SER A 94 -21.29 3.42 -10.31
N GLU A 95 -21.65 3.29 -9.04
CA GLU A 95 -22.43 2.17 -8.51
C GLU A 95 -23.89 2.20 -8.96
N TYR A 96 -24.51 3.38 -8.97
CA TYR A 96 -25.93 3.53 -9.37
C TYR A 96 -26.13 3.52 -10.89
N GLN A 97 -25.16 4.00 -11.66
CA GLN A 97 -25.23 4.06 -13.11
C GLN A 97 -23.89 3.63 -13.72
N PRO A 98 -23.73 2.34 -14.09
CA PRO A 98 -22.51 1.86 -14.70
C PRO A 98 -22.26 2.56 -16.04
N LEU A 99 -20.98 2.85 -16.30
CA LEU A 99 -20.57 3.44 -17.57
C LEU A 99 -20.68 2.40 -18.69
N ASN A 100 -21.38 2.77 -19.75
CA ASN A 100 -21.45 2.02 -20.99
C ASN A 100 -20.77 2.86 -22.09
N GLY A 101 -19.81 2.28 -22.82
CA GLY A 101 -19.12 2.99 -23.91
C GLY A 101 -17.61 2.84 -23.87
N LEU A 102 -16.92 3.80 -24.50
CA LEU A 102 -15.47 3.84 -24.55
C LEU A 102 -14.91 4.30 -23.19
N ASP A 103 -13.71 3.84 -22.84
CA ASP A 103 -13.05 4.29 -21.62
C ASP A 103 -12.58 5.75 -21.75
N PRO A 104 -12.34 6.45 -20.62
CA PRO A 104 -11.91 7.85 -20.65
C PRO A 104 -10.57 8.10 -21.36
N THR A 105 -9.66 7.13 -21.40
CA THR A 105 -8.37 7.25 -22.09
C THR A 105 -8.57 7.20 -23.60
N THR A 106 -9.40 6.28 -24.09
CA THR A 106 -9.76 6.24 -25.52
C THR A 106 -10.37 7.56 -26.01
N HIS A 107 -11.21 8.23 -25.21
CA HIS A 107 -11.71 9.56 -25.56
C HIS A 107 -10.56 10.59 -25.69
N ALA A 108 -9.58 10.57 -24.78
CA ALA A 108 -8.42 11.46 -24.86
C ALA A 108 -7.53 11.15 -26.08
N GLU A 109 -7.38 9.89 -26.47
CA GLU A 109 -6.67 9.50 -27.70
C GLU A 109 -7.37 10.03 -28.96
N LEU A 110 -8.70 9.97 -29.02
CA LEU A 110 -9.48 10.55 -30.12
C LEU A 110 -9.31 12.08 -30.17
N ALA A 111 -9.30 12.74 -29.01
CA ALA A 111 -9.03 14.17 -28.91
C ALA A 111 -7.64 14.52 -29.44
N LEU A 112 -6.62 13.72 -29.09
CA LEU A 112 -5.25 13.90 -29.56
C LEU A 112 -5.16 13.80 -31.08
N LYS A 113 -5.76 12.77 -31.68
CA LYS A 113 -5.79 12.58 -33.14
C LYS A 113 -6.38 13.79 -33.86
N ASP A 114 -7.49 14.33 -33.33
CA ASP A 114 -8.10 15.54 -33.89
C ASP A 114 -7.18 16.76 -33.75
N ALA A 115 -6.56 16.96 -32.58
CA ALA A 115 -5.64 18.07 -32.35
C ALA A 115 -4.38 18.02 -33.24
N GLU A 116 -3.80 16.84 -33.44
CA GLU A 116 -2.65 16.63 -34.32
C GLU A 116 -2.99 16.89 -35.79
N LYS A 117 -4.19 16.48 -36.22
CA LYS A 117 -4.68 16.78 -37.56
C LYS A 117 -4.84 18.30 -37.76
N ILE A 118 -5.32 19.04 -36.76
CA ILE A 118 -5.40 20.50 -36.84
C ILE A 118 -4.00 21.11 -36.91
N LEU A 119 -3.05 20.67 -36.08
CA LEU A 119 -1.65 21.15 -36.13
C LEU A 119 -0.99 20.91 -37.48
N SER A 120 -1.33 19.82 -38.17
CA SER A 120 -0.83 19.53 -39.53
C SER A 120 -1.37 20.49 -40.59
N ILE A 121 -2.52 21.13 -40.34
CA ILE A 121 -3.19 22.05 -41.25
C ILE A 121 -2.85 23.51 -40.91
N ASN A 122 -2.87 23.85 -39.61
CA ASN A 122 -2.66 25.20 -39.10
C ASN A 122 -1.85 25.18 -37.79
N SER A 123 -0.56 25.49 -37.90
CA SER A 123 0.38 25.61 -36.77
C SER A 123 0.52 27.03 -36.24
N ASN A 124 -0.13 28.03 -36.83
CA ASN A 124 0.08 29.44 -36.49
C ASN A 124 -0.88 29.97 -35.41
N SER A 125 -1.74 29.11 -34.86
CA SER A 125 -2.67 29.45 -33.78
C SER A 125 -2.24 28.77 -32.48
N PRO A 126 -2.44 29.39 -31.31
CA PRO A 126 -2.14 28.75 -30.02
C PRO A 126 -3.14 27.63 -29.65
N ARG A 127 -4.38 27.68 -30.17
CA ARG A 127 -5.47 26.77 -29.76
C ARG A 127 -5.18 25.27 -30.00
N PRO A 128 -4.63 24.84 -31.16
CA PRO A 128 -4.32 23.42 -31.40
C PRO A 128 -3.27 22.87 -30.43
N TYR A 129 -2.30 23.70 -29.99
CA TYR A 129 -1.32 23.32 -28.97
C TYR A 129 -1.97 23.10 -27.60
N ILE A 130 -2.93 23.95 -27.21
CA ILE A 130 -3.67 23.80 -25.95
C ILE A 130 -4.52 22.52 -26.00
N LEU A 131 -5.22 22.26 -27.12
CA LEU A 131 -6.01 21.03 -27.32
C LEU A 131 -5.15 19.77 -27.23
N LYS A 132 -4.01 19.74 -27.94
CA LYS A 132 -3.06 18.62 -27.90
C LYS A 132 -2.49 18.43 -26.49
N ALA A 133 -2.08 19.50 -25.82
CA ALA A 133 -1.58 19.44 -24.46
C ALA A 133 -2.62 18.93 -23.45
N TYR A 134 -3.89 19.32 -23.61
CA TYR A 134 -4.98 18.85 -22.77
C TYR A 134 -5.25 17.35 -22.95
N ALA A 135 -5.26 16.86 -24.20
CA ALA A 135 -5.38 15.44 -24.48
C ALA A 135 -4.22 14.63 -23.86
N LEU A 136 -2.98 15.08 -24.05
CA LEU A 136 -1.79 14.47 -23.44
C LEU A 136 -1.82 14.51 -21.91
N PHE A 137 -2.32 15.59 -21.33
CA PHE A 137 -2.50 15.71 -19.87
C PHE A 137 -3.48 14.65 -19.34
N LEU A 138 -4.62 14.47 -20.01
CA LEU A 138 -5.61 13.46 -19.64
C LEU A 138 -5.03 12.04 -19.75
N MET A 139 -4.12 11.79 -20.68
CA MET A 139 -3.40 10.51 -20.81
C MET A 139 -2.18 10.37 -19.88
N GLU A 140 -1.94 11.34 -19.00
CA GLU A 140 -0.78 11.38 -18.09
C GLU A 140 0.60 11.48 -18.80
N HIS A 141 0.61 11.87 -20.07
CA HIS A 141 1.82 12.13 -20.87
C HIS A 141 2.32 13.57 -20.62
N TYR A 142 2.62 13.90 -19.35
CA TYR A 142 2.88 15.28 -18.95
C TYR A 142 4.12 15.92 -19.59
N HIS A 143 5.16 15.12 -19.87
CA HIS A 143 6.35 15.63 -20.55
C HIS A 143 6.00 16.11 -21.96
N GLU A 144 5.30 15.28 -22.73
CA GLU A 144 4.86 15.63 -24.08
C GLU A 144 3.86 16.80 -24.07
N ALA A 145 2.97 16.86 -23.07
CA ALA A 145 2.06 17.99 -22.88
C ALA A 145 2.84 19.29 -22.66
N ARG A 146 3.92 19.24 -21.86
CA ARG A 146 4.79 20.38 -21.57
C ARG A 146 5.50 20.88 -22.83
N GLU A 147 6.12 19.97 -23.56
CA GLU A 147 6.80 20.29 -24.82
C GLU A 147 5.81 20.90 -25.84
N THR A 148 4.58 20.40 -25.88
CA THR A 148 3.53 20.95 -26.74
C THR A 148 3.16 22.39 -26.36
N LEU A 149 3.02 22.69 -25.06
CA LEU A 149 2.73 24.05 -24.60
C LEU A 149 3.88 25.02 -24.88
N LEU A 150 5.12 24.57 -24.70
CA LEU A 150 6.32 25.35 -25.06
C LEU A 150 6.39 25.63 -26.55
N ALA A 151 6.06 24.65 -27.41
CA ALA A 151 5.95 24.85 -28.84
C ALA A 151 4.86 25.88 -29.18
N GLY A 152 3.71 25.85 -28.50
CA GLY A 152 2.67 26.86 -28.65
C GLY A 152 3.14 28.27 -28.25
N LEU A 153 3.95 28.40 -27.19
CA LEU A 153 4.52 29.68 -26.77
C LEU A 153 5.57 30.23 -27.74
N GLN A 154 6.18 29.39 -28.57
CA GLN A 154 7.02 29.87 -29.68
C GLN A 154 6.18 30.52 -30.79
N VAL A 155 4.92 30.10 -30.95
CA VAL A 155 3.96 30.67 -31.91
C VAL A 155 3.35 31.95 -31.38
N ASP A 156 2.93 31.97 -30.11
CA ASP A 156 2.43 33.17 -29.43
C ASP A 156 3.05 33.31 -28.03
N PRO A 157 4.17 34.05 -27.91
CA PRO A 157 4.86 34.26 -26.63
C PRO A 157 4.03 35.03 -25.59
N LEU A 158 3.04 35.82 -26.03
CA LEU A 158 2.21 36.65 -25.16
C LEU A 158 0.91 35.96 -24.72
N SER A 159 0.71 34.71 -25.13
CA SER A 159 -0.48 33.94 -24.78
C SER A 159 -0.53 33.64 -23.27
N HIS A 160 -1.33 34.42 -22.54
CA HIS A 160 -1.59 34.19 -21.12
C HIS A 160 -2.19 32.80 -20.86
N VAL A 161 -3.00 32.29 -21.79
CA VAL A 161 -3.66 30.98 -21.67
C VAL A 161 -2.63 29.84 -21.69
N LEU A 162 -1.69 29.86 -22.64
CA LEU A 162 -0.61 28.87 -22.71
C LEU A 162 0.30 28.93 -21.48
N GLN A 163 0.66 30.13 -21.03
CA GLN A 163 1.47 30.32 -19.80
C GLN A 163 0.74 29.77 -18.56
N THR A 164 -0.58 30.01 -18.44
CA THR A 164 -1.38 29.50 -17.32
C THR A 164 -1.48 27.98 -17.33
N CYS A 165 -1.71 27.38 -18.51
CA CYS A 165 -1.75 25.92 -18.66
C CYS A 165 -0.39 25.28 -18.34
N LEU A 166 0.72 25.93 -18.73
CA LEU A 166 2.08 25.45 -18.43
C LEU A 166 2.37 25.51 -16.93
N ASN A 167 2.00 26.59 -16.25
CA ASN A 167 2.19 26.73 -14.81
C ASN A 167 1.33 25.72 -14.02
N ASP A 168 0.08 25.48 -14.43
CA ASP A 168 -0.76 24.46 -13.79
C ASP A 168 -0.22 23.05 -14.06
N LEU A 169 0.28 22.79 -15.27
CA LEU A 169 0.95 21.54 -15.61
C LEU A 169 2.19 21.33 -14.73
N ASP A 170 3.07 22.31 -14.61
CA ASP A 170 4.28 22.23 -13.79
C ASP A 170 3.94 22.08 -12.28
N ARG A 171 2.87 22.71 -11.81
CA ARG A 171 2.35 22.49 -10.45
C ARG A 171 1.84 21.05 -10.28
N ASN A 172 1.07 20.55 -11.24
CA ASN A 172 0.50 19.21 -11.21
C ASN A 172 1.56 18.13 -11.44
N THR A 173 2.63 18.37 -12.20
CA THR A 173 3.75 17.44 -12.37
C THR A 173 4.63 17.40 -11.14
N ASN A 174 4.79 18.48 -10.39
CA ASN A 174 5.46 18.43 -9.08
C ASN A 174 4.65 17.63 -8.05
N ILE A 175 3.32 17.79 -8.04
CA ILE A 175 2.40 16.97 -7.23
C ILE A 175 2.42 15.51 -7.72
N ALA A 176 2.39 15.28 -9.03
CA ALA A 176 2.43 13.96 -9.64
C ALA A 176 3.82 13.31 -9.64
N ALA A 177 4.92 14.05 -9.46
CA ALA A 177 6.25 13.52 -9.23
C ALA A 177 6.37 13.06 -7.77
N GLY A 178 5.75 13.79 -6.83
CA GLY A 178 5.47 13.30 -5.48
C GLY A 178 4.61 12.04 -5.49
N ALA A 179 3.54 12.02 -6.29
CA ALA A 179 2.63 10.88 -6.41
C ALA A 179 3.15 9.74 -7.30
N ARG A 180 4.03 9.95 -8.29
CA ARG A 180 4.70 8.90 -9.10
C ARG A 180 5.78 8.20 -8.29
N ARG A 181 6.42 8.93 -7.37
CA ARG A 181 7.26 8.32 -6.35
C ARG A 181 6.44 7.39 -5.44
N ALA A 182 5.15 7.68 -5.25
CA ALA A 182 4.18 6.79 -4.59
C ALA A 182 3.52 5.75 -5.54
N ARG A 183 3.41 5.98 -6.86
CA ARG A 183 2.71 5.09 -7.82
C ARG A 183 3.58 3.99 -8.43
N LEU A 184 4.92 4.13 -8.42
CA LEU A 184 5.84 3.08 -8.87
C LEU A 184 5.95 1.90 -7.89
N ALA A 185 5.30 1.99 -6.73
CA ALA A 185 5.18 0.91 -5.77
C ALA A 185 3.72 0.90 -5.30
N ARG A 186 2.88 0.01 -5.83
CA ARG A 186 1.61 -0.27 -5.14
C ARG A 186 1.95 -1.05 -3.88
N ILE A 187 1.29 -0.76 -2.76
CA ILE A 187 1.48 -1.53 -1.50
C ILE A 187 1.29 -3.02 -1.79
N ASP A 188 0.30 -3.36 -2.62
CA ASP A 188 -0.05 -4.70 -3.10
C ASP A 188 1.15 -5.50 -3.67
N ASP A 189 2.08 -4.83 -4.36
CA ASP A 189 3.27 -5.47 -4.95
C ASP A 189 4.29 -5.93 -3.87
N PHE A 190 4.15 -5.40 -2.66
CA PHE A 190 5.00 -5.66 -1.50
C PHE A 190 4.23 -6.27 -0.34
N GLU A 191 3.09 -6.91 -0.61
CA GLU A 191 2.31 -7.61 0.40
C GLU A 191 2.86 -9.01 0.69
N CYS A 192 2.80 -9.40 1.95
CA CYS A 192 3.05 -10.76 2.36
C CYS A 192 1.78 -11.61 2.14
N THR A 193 1.88 -12.68 1.36
CA THR A 193 0.73 -13.56 1.05
C THR A 193 0.22 -14.39 2.23
N LEU A 194 0.87 -14.32 3.39
CA LEU A 194 0.44 -14.98 4.62
C LEU A 194 -0.39 -14.07 5.53
N CYS A 195 -0.01 -12.80 5.65
CA CYS A 195 -0.72 -11.85 6.51
C CYS A 195 -1.49 -10.78 5.75
N PHE A 196 -1.37 -10.73 4.41
CA PHE A 196 -2.02 -9.75 3.53
C PHE A 196 -1.74 -8.29 3.93
N LYS A 197 -0.55 -8.04 4.48
CA LYS A 197 -0.06 -6.72 4.85
C LYS A 197 1.31 -6.47 4.20
N LEU A 198 1.74 -5.21 4.16
CA LEU A 198 3.08 -4.83 3.72
C LEU A 198 4.17 -5.68 4.41
N LEU A 199 5.12 -6.16 3.61
CA LEU A 199 6.24 -6.97 4.04
C LEU A 199 7.08 -6.24 5.10
N TYR A 200 7.18 -6.84 6.28
CA TYR A 200 8.03 -6.39 7.38
C TYR A 200 9.14 -7.41 7.61
N GLU A 201 10.39 -6.94 7.64
CA GLU A 201 11.59 -7.79 7.60
C GLU A 201 11.47 -8.90 6.53
N PRO A 202 11.39 -8.54 5.24
CA PRO A 202 11.11 -9.50 4.18
C PRO A 202 12.20 -10.56 4.07
N VAL A 203 11.80 -11.81 3.91
CA VAL A 203 12.67 -12.93 3.56
C VAL A 203 12.26 -13.47 2.21
N THR A 204 13.21 -13.58 1.29
CA THR A 204 13.03 -14.23 -0.01
C THR A 204 13.55 -15.66 0.04
N THR A 205 12.66 -16.62 -0.16
CA THR A 205 12.99 -18.04 -0.21
C THR A 205 13.75 -18.41 -1.49
N PRO A 206 14.51 -19.54 -1.54
CA PRO A 206 15.21 -19.99 -2.74
C PRO A 206 14.30 -20.24 -3.96
N CYS A 207 13.00 -20.48 -3.72
CA CYS A 207 12.01 -20.62 -4.79
C CYS A 207 11.48 -19.27 -5.32
N GLY A 208 12.00 -18.14 -4.84
CA GLY A 208 11.69 -16.79 -5.32
C GLY A 208 10.54 -16.07 -4.60
N HIS A 209 9.81 -16.74 -3.70
CA HIS A 209 8.69 -16.12 -2.98
C HIS A 209 9.18 -15.37 -1.74
N SER A 210 8.59 -14.20 -1.48
CA SER A 210 8.93 -13.34 -0.35
C SER A 210 7.81 -13.24 0.68
N PHE A 211 8.17 -13.28 1.97
CA PHE A 211 7.24 -13.23 3.10
C PHE A 211 7.82 -12.38 4.22
N CYS A 212 7.01 -11.94 5.20
CA CYS A 212 7.54 -11.42 6.45
C CYS A 212 8.35 -12.53 7.15
N ARG A 213 9.50 -12.20 7.77
CA ARG A 213 10.32 -13.15 8.52
C ARG A 213 9.50 -13.98 9.51
N SER A 214 8.70 -13.29 10.32
CA SER A 214 7.80 -13.90 11.31
C SER A 214 6.75 -14.82 10.68
N CYS A 215 6.10 -14.39 9.59
CA CYS A 215 5.07 -15.19 8.91
C CYS A 215 5.65 -16.47 8.29
N LEU A 216 6.81 -16.38 7.63
CA LEU A 216 7.48 -17.56 7.08
C LEU A 216 7.87 -18.55 8.18
N HIS A 217 8.45 -18.05 9.27
CA HIS A 217 8.79 -18.88 10.43
C HIS A 217 7.56 -19.60 10.99
N GLN A 218 6.45 -18.89 11.20
CA GLN A 218 5.20 -19.49 11.69
C GLN A 218 4.66 -20.57 10.73
N SER A 219 4.74 -20.35 9.42
CA SER A 219 4.36 -21.39 8.45
C SER A 219 5.28 -22.61 8.51
N MET A 220 6.59 -22.40 8.72
CA MET A 220 7.56 -23.48 8.85
C MET A 220 7.33 -24.33 10.11
N ASP A 221 6.52 -23.87 11.07
CA ASP A 221 6.15 -24.71 12.20
C ASP A 221 5.38 -25.96 11.78
N HIS A 222 4.66 -25.90 10.68
CA HIS A 222 3.87 -27.01 10.18
C HIS A 222 4.59 -27.81 9.08
N GLY A 223 5.83 -27.44 8.76
CA GLY A 223 6.71 -28.14 7.83
C GLY A 223 7.57 -27.22 6.96
N ASN A 224 8.73 -27.71 6.54
CA ASN A 224 9.72 -26.96 5.76
C ASN A 224 9.35 -26.88 4.26
N LYS A 225 8.19 -26.31 3.93
CA LYS A 225 7.71 -26.11 2.56
C LYS A 225 7.32 -24.65 2.36
N CYS A 226 7.52 -24.14 1.15
CA CYS A 226 7.08 -22.81 0.77
C CYS A 226 5.56 -22.70 0.87
N PRO A 227 5.00 -21.71 1.57
CA PRO A 227 3.55 -21.52 1.66
C PRO A 227 2.88 -21.31 0.30
N MET A 228 3.59 -20.72 -0.66
CA MET A 228 3.06 -20.38 -1.99
C MET A 228 3.13 -21.54 -2.97
N CYS A 229 4.32 -22.10 -3.18
CA CYS A 229 4.55 -23.10 -4.24
C CYS A 229 4.84 -24.51 -3.70
N ARG A 230 4.86 -24.70 -2.38
CA ARG A 230 5.09 -25.99 -1.68
C ARG A 230 6.47 -26.61 -1.91
N THR A 231 7.39 -25.93 -2.58
CA THR A 231 8.80 -26.33 -2.70
C THR A 231 9.43 -26.52 -1.32
N VAL A 232 10.16 -27.61 -1.10
CA VAL A 232 10.88 -27.86 0.15
C VAL A 232 11.95 -26.80 0.35
N LEU A 233 11.94 -26.17 1.52
CA LEU A 233 12.84 -25.08 1.87
C LEU A 233 13.98 -25.61 2.75
N PHE A 234 15.22 -25.53 2.26
CA PHE A 234 16.43 -25.85 3.03
C PHE A 234 16.95 -24.62 3.77
N ILE A 235 16.08 -23.98 4.55
CA ILE A 235 16.36 -22.74 5.27
C ILE A 235 16.04 -22.97 6.74
N GLY A 236 16.80 -22.36 7.65
CA GLY A 236 16.60 -22.38 9.10
C GLY A 236 16.76 -20.98 9.70
N PRO A 237 16.53 -20.79 11.00
CA PRO A 237 16.48 -19.46 11.64
C PRO A 237 17.74 -18.61 11.43
N ARG A 238 18.91 -19.25 11.30
CA ARG A 238 20.20 -18.59 11.03
C ARG A 238 20.53 -18.44 9.53
N THR A 239 19.91 -19.23 8.65
CA THR A 239 20.14 -19.19 7.19
C THR A 239 19.03 -18.48 6.42
N CYS A 240 18.15 -17.79 7.14
CA CYS A 240 17.00 -17.02 6.66
C CYS A 240 17.30 -15.51 6.80
N PRO A 241 18.23 -14.94 6.01
CA PRO A 241 18.57 -13.53 6.12
C PRO A 241 17.44 -12.65 5.57
N ILE A 242 17.29 -11.48 6.18
CA ILE A 242 16.40 -10.44 5.65
C ILE A 242 16.93 -10.00 4.29
N SER A 243 16.04 -9.90 3.31
CA SER A 243 16.33 -9.35 1.99
C SER A 243 16.57 -7.86 2.11
N VAL A 244 17.85 -7.48 2.26
CA VAL A 244 18.28 -6.08 2.44
C VAL A 244 17.77 -5.20 1.30
N THR A 245 17.86 -5.69 0.06
CA THR A 245 17.39 -4.97 -1.12
C THR A 245 15.88 -4.71 -1.04
N LEU A 246 15.09 -5.73 -0.72
CA LEU A 246 13.64 -5.60 -0.65
C LEU A 246 13.23 -4.70 0.53
N SER A 247 13.89 -4.84 1.68
CA SER A 247 13.71 -3.97 2.84
C SER A 247 14.01 -2.50 2.52
N ASN A 248 15.12 -2.22 1.83
CA ASN A 248 15.50 -0.86 1.44
C ASN A 248 14.50 -0.25 0.43
N ILE A 249 14.01 -1.05 -0.51
CA ILE A 249 12.98 -0.62 -1.45
C ILE A 249 11.70 -0.27 -0.69
N ILE A 250 11.24 -1.14 0.21
CA ILE A 250 10.00 -0.92 0.97
C ILE A 250 10.13 0.31 1.87
N GLN A 251 11.18 0.41 2.68
CA GLN A 251 11.37 1.54 3.60
C GLN A 251 11.49 2.89 2.89
N ARG A 252 12.08 2.90 1.68
CA ARG A 252 12.23 4.13 0.89
C ARG A 252 10.93 4.56 0.22
N ASN A 253 10.07 3.62 -0.17
CA ASN A 253 8.83 3.92 -0.88
C ASN A 253 7.61 4.04 0.04
N PHE A 254 7.59 3.34 1.19
CA PHE A 254 6.48 3.26 2.16
C PHE A 254 6.95 3.46 3.61
N PRO A 255 7.53 4.63 3.94
CA PRO A 255 8.14 4.84 5.25
C PRO A 255 7.13 4.84 6.41
N GLU A 256 5.91 5.38 6.19
CA GLU A 256 4.88 5.47 7.22
C GLU A 256 4.24 4.11 7.49
N GLU A 257 3.86 3.39 6.44
CA GLU A 257 3.28 2.05 6.52
C GLU A 257 4.28 1.04 7.07
N TYR A 258 5.56 1.14 6.70
CA TYR A 258 6.60 0.29 7.29
C TYR A 258 6.82 0.62 8.78
N ALA A 259 6.71 1.88 9.18
CA ALA A 259 6.77 2.27 10.60
C ALA A 259 5.58 1.75 11.40
N GLU A 260 4.37 1.74 10.83
CA GLU A 260 3.19 1.11 11.41
C GLU A 260 3.37 -0.41 11.55
N ARG A 261 3.88 -1.08 10.51
CA ARG A 261 4.18 -2.51 10.58
C ARG A 261 5.23 -2.81 11.67
N ARG A 262 6.22 -1.93 11.84
CA ARG A 262 7.18 -2.03 12.93
C ARG A 262 6.51 -1.90 14.29
N SER A 263 5.63 -0.91 14.49
CA SER A 263 4.94 -0.73 15.78
C SER A 263 3.98 -1.89 16.09
N GLU A 264 3.30 -2.46 15.08
CA GLU A 264 2.50 -3.69 15.25
C GLU A 264 3.39 -4.85 15.72
N HIS A 265 4.57 -5.01 15.12
CA HIS A 265 5.51 -6.08 15.45
C HIS A 265 6.14 -5.88 16.83
N GLU A 266 6.51 -4.63 17.17
CA GLU A 266 6.96 -4.22 18.50
C GLU A 266 5.86 -4.42 19.53
N THR A 267 4.60 -4.10 19.25
CA THR A 267 3.48 -4.34 20.17
C THR A 267 3.23 -5.84 20.37
N MET A 268 3.40 -6.64 19.32
CA MET A 268 3.26 -8.10 19.38
C MET A 268 4.44 -8.80 20.08
N THR A 269 5.62 -8.19 20.09
CA THR A 269 6.83 -8.67 20.81
C THR A 269 6.98 -8.08 22.22
N TYR A 270 6.44 -6.88 22.46
CA TYR A 270 6.51 -6.10 23.70
C TYR A 270 5.12 -5.69 24.18
N ALA A 271 4.21 -6.64 24.29
CA ALA A 271 2.93 -6.39 24.94
C ALA A 271 3.18 -6.17 26.45
N GLY A 272 3.51 -4.94 26.87
CA GLY A 272 3.62 -4.51 28.27
C GLY A 272 4.74 -5.15 29.09
N VAL A 273 5.29 -4.41 30.05
CA VAL A 273 6.35 -4.88 30.97
C VAL A 273 5.86 -5.99 31.92
N ASP A 274 4.55 -6.26 31.91
CA ASP A 274 3.85 -7.16 32.84
C ASP A 274 3.12 -8.32 32.15
N LEU A 275 3.29 -8.54 30.83
CA LEU A 275 2.76 -9.74 30.18
C LEU A 275 3.82 -10.81 29.99
N MET A 276 3.51 -12.02 30.42
CA MET A 276 4.41 -13.15 30.48
C MET A 276 3.84 -14.34 29.69
N PRO A 277 4.51 -14.78 28.61
CA PRO A 277 4.25 -16.07 27.98
C PRO A 277 4.49 -17.21 28.97
N LEU A 278 3.56 -18.16 29.08
CA LEU A 278 3.62 -19.24 30.06
C LEU A 278 3.87 -20.60 29.39
N PHE A 279 4.98 -21.24 29.79
CA PHE A 279 5.24 -22.65 29.55
C PHE A 279 4.63 -23.47 30.69
N VAL A 280 3.59 -24.24 30.37
CA VAL A 280 2.79 -24.99 31.36
C VAL A 280 3.33 -26.41 31.46
N MET A 281 4.04 -26.71 32.56
CA MET A 281 4.59 -28.04 32.83
C MET A 281 4.80 -28.21 34.34
N ASP A 282 6.02 -27.93 34.81
CA ASP A 282 6.44 -28.00 36.20
C ASP A 282 7.06 -26.65 36.61
N VAL A 283 7.14 -26.37 37.92
CA VAL A 283 7.71 -25.12 38.42
C VAL A 283 9.22 -25.24 38.57
N VAL A 284 9.94 -24.25 38.03
CA VAL A 284 11.37 -24.03 38.29
C VAL A 284 11.51 -23.06 39.46
N LEU A 285 12.47 -23.31 40.35
CA LEU A 285 12.78 -22.38 41.44
C LEU A 285 13.75 -21.29 40.96
N PRO A 286 13.78 -20.12 41.63
CA PRO A 286 14.84 -19.13 41.42
C PRO A 286 16.24 -19.76 41.53
N SER A 287 17.12 -19.40 40.60
CA SER A 287 18.48 -19.92 40.41
C SER A 287 18.59 -21.40 40.00
N GLN A 288 17.47 -22.08 39.75
CA GLN A 288 17.49 -23.46 39.24
C GLN A 288 17.65 -23.45 37.71
N LYS A 289 18.58 -24.26 37.21
CA LYS A 289 18.77 -24.51 35.77
C LYS A 289 18.00 -25.74 35.32
N MET A 290 17.48 -25.71 34.10
CA MET A 290 16.74 -26.81 33.51
C MET A 290 16.88 -26.80 31.98
N ALA A 291 16.95 -28.00 31.39
CA ALA A 291 16.94 -28.18 29.95
C ALA A 291 15.54 -28.55 29.44
N LEU A 292 15.13 -27.99 28.31
CA LEU A 292 13.82 -28.22 27.69
C LEU A 292 13.96 -28.63 26.22
N ASN A 293 13.20 -29.64 25.83
CA ASN A 293 13.04 -30.01 24.42
C ASN A 293 11.66 -29.59 23.92
N ILE A 294 11.63 -28.56 23.07
CA ILE A 294 10.42 -27.93 22.57
C ILE A 294 10.07 -28.51 21.20
N PHE A 295 9.10 -29.41 21.18
CA PHE A 295 8.60 -30.03 19.95
C PHE A 295 7.20 -29.56 19.54
N GLU A 296 6.36 -29.13 20.49
CA GLU A 296 4.99 -28.71 20.20
C GLU A 296 4.96 -27.41 19.37
N PRO A 297 4.18 -27.35 18.26
CA PRO A 297 4.10 -26.16 17.39
C PRO A 297 3.84 -24.85 18.12
N ARG A 298 2.91 -24.84 19.09
CA ARG A 298 2.56 -23.66 19.89
C ARG A 298 3.74 -23.08 20.68
N TYR A 299 4.55 -23.95 21.29
CA TYR A 299 5.70 -23.52 22.08
C TYR A 299 6.90 -23.16 21.20
N ARG A 300 7.01 -23.74 19.99
CA ARG A 300 8.00 -23.31 19.01
C ARG A 300 7.79 -21.86 18.56
N LEU A 301 6.53 -21.47 18.34
CA LEU A 301 6.18 -20.07 18.07
C LEU A 301 6.52 -19.16 19.26
N MET A 302 6.15 -19.58 20.47
CA MET A 302 6.44 -18.86 21.72
C MET A 302 7.95 -18.58 21.87
N VAL A 303 8.78 -19.62 21.74
CA VAL A 303 10.25 -19.51 21.88
C VAL A 303 10.85 -18.56 20.87
N ARG A 304 10.41 -18.58 19.59
CA ARG A 304 10.90 -17.63 18.59
C ARG A 304 10.60 -16.19 18.97
N ARG A 305 9.39 -15.89 19.43
CA ARG A 305 9.00 -14.54 19.87
C ARG A 305 9.83 -14.07 21.06
N ILE A 306 10.06 -14.94 22.03
CA ILE A 306 10.85 -14.62 23.22
C ILE A 306 12.32 -14.36 22.86
N MET A 307 12.89 -15.15 21.95
CA MET A 307 14.27 -14.99 21.46
C MET A 307 14.46 -13.78 20.52
N GLU A 308 13.37 -13.24 19.94
CA GLU A 308 13.38 -11.94 19.23
C GLU A 308 13.24 -10.75 20.20
N GLY A 309 12.73 -11.02 21.41
CA GLY A 309 12.44 -10.02 22.45
C GLY A 309 13.41 -10.08 23.63
N ASN A 310 12.87 -10.28 24.83
CA ASN A 310 13.59 -10.14 26.09
C ASN A 310 14.18 -11.45 26.65
N HIS A 311 14.07 -12.56 25.93
CA HIS A 311 14.60 -13.88 26.31
C HIS A 311 14.01 -14.47 27.60
N ARG A 312 12.86 -13.96 28.06
CA ARG A 312 12.21 -14.40 29.30
C ARG A 312 10.84 -15.02 29.05
N MET A 313 10.50 -16.04 29.85
CA MET A 313 9.17 -16.64 29.90
C MET A 313 8.80 -17.04 31.33
N GLY A 314 7.53 -17.30 31.57
CA GLY A 314 7.04 -17.83 32.83
C GLY A 314 6.91 -19.34 32.76
N MET A 315 7.38 -20.02 33.80
CA MET A 315 7.10 -21.43 34.02
C MET A 315 6.09 -21.61 35.14
N VAL A 316 5.07 -22.40 34.86
CA VAL A 316 3.95 -22.60 35.77
C VAL A 316 3.48 -24.05 35.73
N ALA A 317 3.06 -24.56 36.88
CA ALA A 317 2.46 -25.87 37.02
C ALA A 317 0.93 -25.80 36.89
N ILE A 318 0.32 -26.95 36.61
CA ILE A 318 -1.13 -27.12 36.74
C ILE A 318 -1.42 -27.53 38.18
N ASP A 319 -2.33 -26.83 38.85
CA ASP A 319 -2.83 -27.26 40.15
C ASP A 319 -3.68 -28.53 39.98
N SER A 320 -3.19 -29.62 40.57
CA SER A 320 -3.83 -30.93 40.53
C SER A 320 -5.25 -30.96 41.13
N ALA A 321 -5.59 -30.03 42.03
CA ALA A 321 -6.90 -30.00 42.67
C ALA A 321 -7.96 -29.32 41.79
N THR A 322 -7.57 -28.27 41.06
CA THR A 322 -8.48 -27.44 40.25
C THR A 322 -8.40 -27.77 38.76
N GLY A 323 -7.32 -28.41 38.31
CA GLY A 323 -7.03 -28.65 36.89
C GLY A 323 -6.69 -27.36 36.13
N THR A 324 -6.47 -26.25 36.84
CA THR A 324 -6.16 -24.94 36.26
C THR A 324 -4.70 -24.56 36.50
N VAL A 325 -4.22 -23.55 35.77
CA VAL A 325 -2.87 -23.00 35.94
C VAL A 325 -2.73 -22.46 37.37
N ALA A 326 -1.63 -22.78 38.06
CA ALA A 326 -1.38 -22.30 39.41
C ALA A 326 -1.28 -20.77 39.48
N ASP A 327 -1.70 -20.18 40.60
CA ASP A 327 -1.72 -18.71 40.79
C ASP A 327 -0.33 -18.05 40.77
N CYS A 328 0.74 -18.84 40.95
CA CYS A 328 2.11 -18.36 41.00
C CYS A 328 3.01 -19.17 40.05
N GLY A 329 3.99 -18.49 39.46
CA GLY A 329 5.01 -19.10 38.61
C GLY A 329 6.40 -18.49 38.86
N CYS A 330 7.38 -18.98 38.12
CA CYS A 330 8.74 -18.43 38.11
C CYS A 330 9.08 -17.90 36.73
N GLU A 331 9.63 -16.69 36.67
CA GLU A 331 10.28 -16.20 35.46
C GLU A 331 11.55 -17.04 35.24
N VAL A 332 11.76 -17.45 34.01
CA VAL A 332 12.98 -18.12 33.56
C VAL A 332 13.57 -17.33 32.41
N GLU A 333 14.89 -17.22 32.38
CA GLU A 333 15.66 -16.63 31.29
C GLU A 333 16.30 -17.75 30.47
N ILE A 334 16.24 -17.64 29.15
CA ILE A 334 16.84 -18.61 28.23
C ILE A 334 18.33 -18.31 28.11
N SER A 335 19.17 -19.16 28.70
CA SER A 335 20.63 -19.05 28.64
C SER A 335 21.22 -19.61 27.35
N GLU A 336 20.63 -20.69 26.82
CA GLU A 336 21.07 -21.31 25.57
C GLU A 336 19.87 -21.76 24.73
N CYS A 337 19.98 -21.63 23.41
CA CYS A 337 18.92 -21.98 22.46
C CYS A 337 19.50 -22.59 21.17
N GLU A 338 19.27 -23.89 20.99
CA GLU A 338 19.71 -24.66 19.83
C GLU A 338 18.51 -25.06 18.95
N PRO A 339 18.34 -24.45 17.75
CA PRO A 339 17.32 -24.87 16.79
C PRO A 339 17.75 -26.14 16.05
N LEU A 340 16.80 -27.08 15.91
CA LEU A 340 16.98 -28.35 15.22
C LEU A 340 16.45 -28.30 13.76
N PRO A 341 16.95 -29.16 12.84
CA PRO A 341 16.58 -29.12 11.41
C PRO A 341 15.09 -29.34 11.11
N ASP A 342 14.36 -30.01 12.01
CA ASP A 342 12.93 -30.26 11.90
C ASP A 342 12.06 -29.17 12.57
N GLY A 343 12.68 -28.08 13.01
CA GLY A 343 12.03 -26.91 13.59
C GLY A 343 11.87 -26.95 15.11
N ARG A 344 12.30 -28.03 15.79
CA ARG A 344 12.31 -28.13 17.26
C ARG A 344 13.41 -27.24 17.89
N PHE A 345 13.32 -27.01 19.19
CA PHE A 345 14.37 -26.32 19.95
C PHE A 345 14.82 -27.14 21.15
N TYR A 346 16.12 -27.15 21.41
CA TYR A 346 16.68 -27.49 22.70
C TYR A 346 17.05 -26.19 23.43
N LEU A 347 16.56 -26.01 24.64
CA LEU A 347 16.78 -24.82 25.46
C LEU A 347 17.46 -25.17 26.77
N GLU A 348 18.34 -24.30 27.24
CA GLU A 348 18.70 -24.22 28.66
C GLU A 348 18.10 -22.94 29.25
N VAL A 349 17.46 -23.08 30.40
CA VAL A 349 16.79 -21.98 31.11
C VAL A 349 17.23 -21.91 32.56
N GLU A 350 17.27 -20.70 33.12
CA GLU A 350 17.57 -20.45 34.53
C GLU A 350 16.44 -19.64 35.17
N GLY A 351 15.91 -20.12 36.30
CA GLY A 351 14.89 -19.41 37.07
C GLY A 351 15.44 -18.13 37.70
N THR A 352 14.68 -17.03 37.63
CA THR A 352 15.12 -15.72 38.13
C THR A 352 14.34 -15.28 39.37
N ARG A 353 13.04 -15.02 39.22
CA ARG A 353 12.18 -14.47 40.27
C ARG A 353 10.74 -14.95 40.14
N ARG A 354 10.01 -14.89 41.24
CA ARG A 354 8.63 -15.36 41.32
C ARG A 354 7.63 -14.27 40.92
N PHE A 355 6.52 -14.69 40.34
CA PHE A 355 5.40 -13.82 40.02
C PHE A 355 4.07 -14.46 40.39
N ARG A 356 3.04 -13.63 40.56
CA ARG A 356 1.64 -14.02 40.70
C ARG A 356 0.91 -13.69 39.41
N ILE A 357 0.06 -14.61 38.95
CA ILE A 357 -0.81 -14.40 37.79
C ILE A 357 -2.01 -13.57 38.25
N VAL A 358 -2.19 -12.39 37.64
CA VAL A 358 -3.37 -11.53 37.83
C VAL A 358 -4.53 -12.06 36.99
N ARG A 359 -4.26 -12.36 35.72
CA ARG A 359 -5.17 -13.01 34.78
C ARG A 359 -4.39 -13.71 33.69
N SER A 360 -4.99 -14.72 33.07
CA SER A 360 -4.38 -15.45 31.95
C SER A 360 -5.38 -15.76 30.84
N TRP A 361 -4.91 -15.81 29.59
CA TRP A 361 -5.71 -16.09 28.40
C TRP A 361 -4.91 -16.86 27.35
N ASP A 362 -5.61 -17.57 26.46
CA ASP A 362 -4.96 -18.23 25.33
C ASP A 362 -4.63 -17.23 24.22
N GLN A 363 -3.40 -17.27 23.71
CA GLN A 363 -2.93 -16.45 22.61
C GLN A 363 -2.05 -17.31 21.70
N ASP A 364 -2.47 -17.44 20.44
CA ASP A 364 -1.76 -18.23 19.41
C ASP A 364 -1.44 -19.67 19.85
N GLY A 365 -2.32 -20.26 20.68
CA GLY A 365 -2.24 -21.64 21.15
C GLY A 365 -1.39 -21.86 22.39
N TYR A 366 -0.75 -20.84 22.96
CA TYR A 366 -0.09 -20.90 24.27
C TYR A 366 -0.69 -19.89 25.25
N ARG A 367 -0.43 -20.10 26.55
CA ARG A 367 -1.01 -19.26 27.61
C ARG A 367 -0.17 -18.01 27.78
N VAL A 368 -0.80 -16.85 27.86
CA VAL A 368 -0.17 -15.57 28.26
C VAL A 368 -0.86 -15.09 29.53
N ALA A 369 -0.09 -14.47 30.42
CA ALA A 369 -0.61 -13.92 31.66
C ALA A 369 -0.13 -12.49 31.91
N GLU A 370 -1.01 -11.69 32.49
CA GLU A 370 -0.62 -10.48 33.19
C GLU A 370 -0.13 -10.86 34.59
N VAL A 371 1.04 -10.38 34.98
CA VAL A 371 1.74 -10.84 36.18
C VAL A 371 2.13 -9.71 37.12
N GLU A 372 2.10 -10.00 38.42
CA GLU A 372 2.66 -9.15 39.47
C GLU A 372 3.91 -9.80 40.09
N TRP A 373 4.96 -9.02 40.27
CA TRP A 373 6.21 -9.50 40.84
C TRP A 373 6.13 -9.68 42.35
N LEU A 374 6.50 -10.87 42.83
CA LEU A 374 6.59 -11.15 44.27
C LEU A 374 7.92 -10.60 44.81
N LYS A 375 7.85 -9.78 45.87
CA LYS A 375 9.02 -9.31 46.62
C LYS A 375 9.22 -10.17 47.85
N ASP A 376 10.40 -10.79 47.95
CA ASP A 376 10.76 -11.55 49.13
C ASP A 376 11.04 -10.62 50.31
N ILE A 377 10.49 -10.95 51.48
CA ILE A 377 10.77 -10.24 52.73
C ILE A 377 12.05 -10.86 53.32
N PRO A 378 13.15 -10.11 53.47
CA PRO A 378 14.36 -10.64 54.08
C PRO A 378 14.08 -11.01 55.54
N LEU A 379 14.44 -12.24 55.91
CA LEU A 379 14.30 -12.71 57.28
C LEU A 379 15.23 -11.91 58.22
N PRO A 380 14.73 -11.43 59.37
CA PRO A 380 15.53 -10.74 60.38
C PRO A 380 16.77 -11.56 60.75
N GLU A 381 17.90 -10.88 60.93
CA GLU A 381 19.16 -11.51 61.36
C GLU A 381 18.94 -12.31 62.65
N GLY A 382 19.29 -13.60 62.62
CA GLY A 382 19.20 -14.50 63.78
C GLY A 382 17.91 -15.32 63.92
N SER A 383 16.90 -15.15 63.07
CA SER A 383 15.66 -15.93 63.11
C SER A 383 15.87 -17.44 62.85
N GLN A 384 15.12 -18.29 63.57
CA GLN A 384 15.16 -19.76 63.40
C GLN A 384 14.90 -20.18 61.94
N GLY A 385 13.95 -19.54 61.26
CA GLY A 385 13.68 -19.79 59.84
C GLY A 385 14.87 -19.54 58.91
N ARG A 386 15.78 -18.62 59.24
CA ARG A 386 17.00 -18.37 58.44
C ARG A 386 18.04 -19.49 58.63
N ARG A 387 18.00 -20.21 59.75
CA ARG A 387 18.86 -21.39 60.00
C ARG A 387 18.32 -22.63 59.29
N GLU A 388 17.00 -22.81 59.24
CA GLU A 388 16.35 -23.91 58.53
C GLU A 388 16.51 -23.80 57.01
N VAL A 389 16.33 -22.60 56.43
CA VAL A 389 16.57 -22.37 55.00
C VAL A 389 18.03 -22.66 54.65
N LYS A 390 19.01 -22.19 55.44
CA LYS A 390 20.43 -22.53 55.24
C LYS A 390 20.73 -24.03 55.34
N SER A 391 20.04 -24.75 56.24
CA SER A 391 20.19 -26.20 56.38
C SER A 391 19.63 -26.97 55.18
N SER A 392 18.49 -26.51 54.62
CA SER A 392 17.84 -27.12 53.45
C SER A 392 18.64 -26.94 52.16
N TYR A 393 19.33 -25.81 51.99
CA TYR A 393 20.22 -25.59 50.83
C TYR A 393 21.47 -26.49 50.88
N LEU A 394 21.98 -26.81 52.07
CA LEU A 394 23.15 -27.68 52.23
C LEU A 394 22.82 -29.17 52.03
N SER A 395 21.59 -29.61 52.35
CA SER A 395 21.16 -31.00 52.14
C SER A 395 20.88 -31.37 50.68
N HIS A 396 20.63 -30.39 49.81
CA HIS A 396 20.43 -30.62 48.36
C HIS A 396 21.69 -30.37 47.51
N ALA A 397 22.79 -29.91 48.10
CA ALA A 397 24.08 -29.76 47.42
C ALA A 397 24.93 -31.05 47.42
N PHE A 398 24.47 -32.12 48.10
CA PHE A 398 25.15 -33.41 48.20
C PHE A 398 24.18 -34.58 48.04
N LEU A 399 23.51 -34.67 46.89
CA LEU A 399 22.96 -35.88 46.27
C LEU A 399 22.98 -35.65 44.76
#